data_AF-A0A932YVJ4-F1
#
_entry.id   AF-A0A932YVJ4-F1
#
_cell.length_a   1.000
_cell.length_b   1.000
_cell.length_c   1.000
_cell.angle_alpha   90.00
_cell.angle_beta   90.00
_cell.angle_gamma   90.00
#
_symmetry.space_group_name_H-M   'P 1'
#
loop_
_entity.id
_entity.type
_entity.pdbx_description
1 polymer ?
#
loop_
_entity_poly.entity_id
_entity_poly.type
_entity_poly.pdbx_seq_one_letter_code
_entity_poly.pdbx_strand_id
1 'polypeptide(L)'
;MVKKAIWILWPSFVVAGIAEVLFFTALDPQELGLSRHVAYTAGFFLFWAFAAASSAFTCFLQRSAAEINRCPLPAQERPVGCPKREDPDAAC
;
A
#
# COMPACT_ATOMS: atom_id res chain seq x y z
N MET A 1 -0.33 -10.99 -3.97
CA MET A 1 -0.46 -9.90 -2.96
C MET A 1 0.69 -9.89 -1.93
N VAL A 2 1.12 -11.05 -1.41
CA VAL A 2 2.14 -11.17 -0.35
C VAL A 2 3.42 -10.37 -0.61
N LYS A 3 3.95 -10.37 -1.84
CA LYS A 3 5.13 -9.54 -2.20
C LYS A 3 4.88 -8.06 -1.88
N LYS A 4 3.80 -7.44 -2.40
CA LYS A 4 3.51 -6.02 -2.14
C LYS A 4 3.34 -5.71 -0.66
N ALA A 5 2.77 -6.65 0.11
CA ALA A 5 2.60 -6.47 1.56
C ALA A 5 3.95 -6.35 2.29
N ILE A 6 4.94 -7.20 1.98
CA ILE A 6 6.27 -7.09 2.63
C ILE A 6 6.99 -5.80 2.24
N TRP A 7 6.85 -5.35 0.99
CA TRP A 7 7.42 -4.07 0.53
C TRP A 7 6.80 -2.83 1.19
N ILE A 8 5.60 -2.96 1.77
CA ILE A 8 4.92 -1.87 2.47
C ILE A 8 5.18 -1.98 3.98
N LEU A 9 4.84 -3.13 4.58
CA LEU A 9 4.81 -3.31 6.03
C LEU A 9 6.20 -3.27 6.67
N TRP A 10 7.22 -3.80 5.98
CA TRP A 10 8.59 -3.85 6.52
C TRP A 10 9.24 -2.45 6.62
N PRO A 11 9.36 -1.67 5.53
CA PRO A 11 9.91 -0.32 5.65
C PRO A 11 9.04 0.61 6.51
N SER A 12 7.71 0.48 6.48
CA SER A 12 6.85 1.30 7.34
C SER A 12 7.06 1.00 8.82
N PHE A 13 7.38 -0.24 9.20
CA PHE A 13 7.69 -0.62 10.59
C PHE A 13 8.93 0.12 11.10
N VAL A 14 9.99 0.17 10.28
CA VAL A 14 11.23 0.89 10.62
C VAL A 14 10.96 2.39 10.78
N VAL A 15 10.23 2.99 9.84
CA VAL A 15 9.85 4.41 9.91
C VAL A 15 9.01 4.70 11.15
N ALA A 16 8.07 3.80 11.49
CA ALA A 16 7.25 3.94 12.68
C ALA A 16 8.06 3.91 13.98
N GLY A 17 9.03 3.00 14.09
CA GLY A 17 9.93 2.95 15.25
C GLY A 17 10.76 4.23 15.40
N ILE A 18 11.28 4.78 14.30
CA ILE A 18 11.99 6.06 14.33
C ILE A 18 11.05 7.20 14.76
N ALA A 19 9.85 7.26 14.16
CA ALA A 19 8.86 8.28 14.49
C ALA A 19 8.43 8.20 15.97
N GLU A 20 8.20 7.00 16.49
CA GLU A 20 7.86 6.78 17.89
C GLU A 20 8.96 7.27 18.84
N VAL A 21 10.21 6.90 18.57
CA VAL A 21 11.37 7.36 19.38
C VAL A 21 11.46 8.88 19.37
N LEU A 22 11.38 9.51 18.20
CA LEU A 22 11.46 10.96 18.09
C LEU A 22 10.28 11.65 18.79
N PHE A 23 9.06 11.13 18.61
CA PHE A 23 7.84 11.69 19.20
C PHE A 23 7.87 11.63 20.72
N PHE A 24 8.16 10.47 21.32
CA PHE A 24 8.18 10.33 22.77
C PHE A 24 9.47 10.82 23.44
N THR A 25 10.51 11.15 22.65
CA THR A 25 11.63 11.97 23.15
C THR A 25 11.21 13.43 23.31
N ALA A 26 10.34 13.93 22.43
CA ALA A 26 9.84 15.31 22.48
C ALA A 26 8.61 15.49 23.39
N LEU A 27 7.78 14.46 23.56
CA LEU A 27 6.54 14.48 24.32
C LEU A 27 6.54 13.36 25.37
N ASP A 28 6.32 13.71 26.64
CA ASP A 28 6.28 12.70 27.70
C ASP A 28 4.98 11.87 27.59
N PRO A 29 5.06 10.53 27.45
CA PRO A 29 3.87 9.68 27.42
C PRO A 29 3.02 9.72 28.70
N GLN A 30 3.58 10.15 29.85
CA GLN A 30 2.81 10.28 31.10
C GLN A 30 1.78 11.41 31.06
N GLU A 31 2.02 12.45 30.24
CA GLU A 31 1.11 13.58 30.06
C GLU A 31 -0.18 13.17 29.34
N LEU A 32 -0.22 11.97 28.74
CA LEU A 32 -1.39 11.44 28.04
C LEU A 32 -2.45 10.84 28.98
N GLY A 33 -2.19 10.76 30.29
CA GLY A 33 -3.11 10.11 31.24
C GLY A 33 -3.27 8.60 31.05
N LEU A 34 -2.40 8.00 30.23
CA LEU A 34 -2.35 6.56 29.94
C LEU A 34 -1.18 5.92 30.69
N SER A 35 -1.23 4.60 30.88
CA SER A 35 -0.02 3.89 31.32
C SER A 35 1.06 3.98 30.25
N ARG A 36 2.33 4.07 30.66
CA ARG A 36 3.47 4.18 29.72
C ARG A 36 3.42 3.09 28.64
N HIS A 37 3.14 1.85 29.04
CA HIS A 37 3.03 0.73 28.10
C HIS A 37 1.94 0.92 27.04
N VAL A 38 0.78 1.44 27.44
CA VAL A 38 -0.32 1.71 26.51
C VAL A 38 0.04 2.85 25.57
N ALA A 39 0.65 3.93 26.07
CA ALA A 39 1.06 5.07 25.26
C ALA A 39 2.06 4.67 24.16
N TYR A 40 3.14 3.95 24.51
CA TYR A 40 4.12 3.47 23.53
C TYR A 40 3.48 2.52 22.52
N THR A 41 2.77 1.49 22.99
CA THR A 41 2.15 0.50 22.10
C THR A 41 1.18 1.16 21.13
N ALA A 42 0.30 2.04 21.62
CA ALA A 42 -0.65 2.76 20.78
C ALA A 42 0.06 3.70 19.79
N GLY A 43 1.07 4.45 20.24
CA GLY A 43 1.87 5.33 19.40
C GLY A 43 2.55 4.58 18.27
N PHE A 44 3.21 3.46 18.56
CA PHE A 44 3.83 2.59 17.56
C PHE A 44 2.82 2.15 16.50
N PHE A 45 1.68 1.58 16.90
CA PHE A 45 0.67 1.11 15.95
C PHE A 45 0.05 2.24 15.13
N LEU A 46 -0.14 3.43 15.71
CA LEU A 46 -0.64 4.60 14.99
C LEU A 46 0.36 5.06 13.93
N PHE A 47 1.63 5.25 14.29
CA PHE A 47 2.67 5.63 13.33
C PHE A 47 2.87 4.57 12.26
N TRP A 48 2.83 3.29 12.63
CA TRP A 48 2.98 2.19 11.68
C TRP A 48 1.81 2.09 10.72
N ALA A 49 0.58 2.20 11.20
CA ALA A 49 -0.61 2.22 10.36
C ALA A 49 -0.59 3.41 9.39
N PHE A 50 -0.20 4.59 9.86
CA PHE A 50 -0.11 5.79 9.02
C PHE A 50 0.96 5.65 7.92
N ALA A 51 2.17 5.20 8.28
CA ALA A 51 3.25 4.98 7.32
C ALA A 51 2.92 3.86 6.31
N ALA A 52 2.27 2.78 6.78
CA ALA A 52 1.80 1.69 5.92
C ALA A 52 0.70 2.18 4.95
N ALA A 53 -0.25 2.98 5.44
CA ALA A 53 -1.32 3.56 4.63
C ALA A 53 -0.75 4.51 3.56
N SER A 54 0.21 5.36 3.90
CA SER A 54 0.90 6.23 2.96
C SER A 54 1.58 5.43 1.84
N SER A 55 2.35 4.40 2.21
CA SER A 55 3.03 3.53 1.25
C SER A 55 2.05 2.75 0.38
N ALA A 56 0.96 2.23 0.96
CA ALA A 56 -0.09 1.54 0.23
C ALA A 56 -0.81 2.48 -0.76
N PHE A 57 -1.04 3.73 -0.37
CA PHE A 57 -1.62 4.75 -1.22
C PHE A 57 -0.70 5.09 -2.39
N THR A 58 0.60 5.26 -2.16
CA THR A 58 1.59 5.42 -3.25
C THR A 58 1.57 4.24 -4.20
N CYS A 59 1.60 3.00 -3.69
CA CYS A 59 1.50 1.80 -4.52
C CYS A 59 0.18 1.72 -5.30
N PHE A 60 -0.91 2.25 -4.76
CA PHE A 60 -2.20 2.32 -5.45
C PHE A 60 -2.14 3.30 -6.63
N LEU A 61 -1.58 4.49 -6.43
CA LEU A 61 -1.42 5.50 -7.48
C LEU A 61 -0.45 5.08 -8.58
N GLN A 62 0.53 4.24 -8.28
CA GLN A 62 1.48 3.72 -9.27
C GLN A 62 0.90 2.62 -10.19
N ARG A 63 -0.35 2.18 -10.00
CA ARG A 63 -0.96 1.15 -10.84
C ARG A 63 -1.21 1.68 -12.25
N SER A 64 -0.80 0.91 -13.25
CA SER A 64 -1.00 1.28 -14.66
C SER A 64 -2.47 1.14 -15.07
N ALA A 65 -2.89 1.92 -16.08
CA ALA A 65 -4.24 1.80 -16.65
C ALA A 65 -4.54 0.38 -17.17
N ALA A 66 -3.52 -0.35 -17.63
CA ALA A 66 -3.66 -1.74 -18.07
C ALA A 66 -3.89 -2.73 -16.91
N GLU A 67 -3.35 -2.46 -15.72
CA GLU A 67 -3.63 -3.26 -14.52
C GLU A 67 -5.02 -2.97 -13.94
N ILE A 68 -5.46 -1.72 -13.98
CA ILE A 68 -6.78 -1.31 -13.48
C ILE A 68 -7.89 -1.76 -14.44
N ASN A 69 -7.72 -1.52 -15.74
CA ASN A 69 -8.71 -1.83 -16.78
C ASN A 69 -8.44 -3.18 -17.46
N ARG A 70 -7.95 -4.17 -16.71
CA ARG A 70 -7.61 -5.48 -17.29
C ARG A 70 -8.87 -6.18 -17.78
N CYS A 71 -8.93 -6.48 -19.07
CA CYS A 71 -10.03 -7.24 -19.67
C CYS A 71 -9.94 -8.70 -19.19
N PRO A 72 -11.03 -9.29 -18.65
CA PRO A 72 -11.04 -10.67 -18.19
C PRO A 72 -11.01 -11.67 -19.36
N LEU A 73 -11.34 -11.24 -20.57
CA LEU A 73 -11.35 -12.10 -21.76
C LEU A 73 -9.94 -12.22 -22.37
N PRO A 74 -9.54 -13.44 -22.81
CA PRO A 74 -8.33 -13.63 -23.61
C PRO A 74 -8.45 -12.85 -24.92
N ALA A 75 -7.30 -12.48 -25.50
CA ALA A 75 -7.25 -11.48 -26.57
C ALA A 75 -8.06 -11.86 -27.83
N GLN A 76 -8.14 -13.15 -28.15
CA GLN A 76 -8.83 -13.70 -29.32
C GLN A 76 -10.36 -13.72 -29.15
N GLU A 77 -10.84 -13.91 -27.92
CA GLU A 77 -12.28 -14.00 -27.60
C GLU A 77 -12.91 -12.61 -27.33
N ARG A 78 -12.16 -11.52 -27.51
CA ARG A 78 -12.70 -10.17 -27.34
C ARG A 78 -13.75 -9.87 -28.43
N PRO A 79 -14.83 -9.12 -28.11
CA PRO A 79 -15.88 -8.80 -29.07
C PRO A 79 -15.35 -8.00 -30.27
N VAL A 80 -15.99 -8.19 -31.43
CA VAL A 80 -15.67 -7.48 -32.67
C VAL A 80 -15.74 -5.96 -32.44
N GLY A 81 -14.67 -5.24 -32.82
CA GLY A 81 -14.54 -3.80 -32.58
C GLY A 81 -13.77 -3.42 -31.30
N CYS A 82 -13.38 -4.38 -30.45
CA CYS A 82 -12.51 -4.08 -29.31
C CYS A 82 -11.09 -3.70 -29.78
N PRO A 83 -10.53 -2.53 -29.40
CA PRO A 83 -9.22 -2.07 -29.89
C PRO A 83 -8.03 -2.99 -29.58
N LYS A 84 -8.18 -3.92 -28.62
CA LYS A 84 -7.12 -4.85 -28.22
C LYS A 84 -7.42 -6.30 -28.62
N ARG A 85 -8.39 -6.56 -29.51
CA ARG A 85 -8.67 -7.92 -30.00
C ARG A 85 -7.50 -8.40 -30.89
N GLU A 86 -7.04 -9.63 -30.68
CA GLU A 86 -6.20 -10.31 -31.66
C GLU A 86 -7.12 -11.01 -32.65
N ASP A 87 -7.03 -10.62 -33.93
CA ASP A 87 -7.76 -11.27 -35.00
C ASP A 87 -6.76 -12.11 -35.84
N PRO A 88 -6.77 -13.44 -35.73
CA PRO A 88 -5.82 -14.29 -36.45
C PRO A 88 -5.95 -14.16 -37.97
N ASP A 89 -7.09 -13.70 -38.47
CA ASP A 89 -7.37 -13.56 -39.91
C ASP A 89 -6.94 -12.18 -40.47
N ALA A 90 -6.49 -11.26 -39.61
CA ALA A 90 -6.06 -9.91 -40.04
C ALA A 90 -4.60 -9.84 -40.55
N ALA A 91 -3.83 -10.93 -40.42
CA ALA A 91 -2.42 -10.99 -40.83
C ALA A 91 -2.19 -11.47 -42.28
N CYS A 92 -3.25 -11.56 -43.08
CA CYS A 92 -3.21 -11.94 -44.50
C CYS A 92 -3.15 -10.72 -45.42
#